data_AF-A0A9W8H9K8-F1
#
_entry.id   AF-A0A9W8H9K8-F1
#
_cell.length_a   1.000
_cell.length_b   1.000
_cell.length_c   1.000
_cell.angle_alpha   90.00
_cell.angle_beta   90.00
_cell.angle_gamma   90.00
#
_symmetry.space_group_name_H-M   'P 1'
#
loop_
_entity.id
_entity.type
_entity.pdbx_description
1 polymer ?
#
loop_
_entity_poly.entity_id
_entity_poly.type
_entity_poly.pdbx_seq_one_letter_code
_entity_poly.pdbx_strand_id
1 'polypeptide(L)'
;MLARNASGLAWRLGARWSSSTSSSTSSSAGGSEAAAAVSAGEYPGSKNFRPGKEGYAPGFPPPRGWSGEPKGWKSRAERRAEEESGAAARIAVPAPSAKQTHVPDAARAAADAGRLYRQKMREMRYEYFRESVARGEAKRAADAQKRAEMLVLVRERRDRLKRERREYEDKVLADPLSAANVMNAEGKTVLGNVVDGEPGYALEPPRVAVLQPAEANEQRRQERARNRRLAAERRHEAKIQDLMALFHEAESFVHYDNIDHKIMQFMDSVSFPSRSLAEMFELAQKSGGTVLPAEIAARTDELRNTLQGTAGPQNRLGYDGLVRWLDAHPEDRPDAGSE
;
A
#
# COMPACT_ATOMS: atom_id res chain seq x y z
N MET A 1 -20.22 -14.79 29.85
CA MET A 1 -20.92 -15.10 28.58
C MET A 1 -20.35 -14.20 27.50
N LEU A 2 -19.89 -14.82 26.42
CA LEU A 2 -18.97 -14.30 25.42
C LEU A 2 -19.69 -13.53 24.31
N ALA A 3 -19.19 -12.34 23.94
CA ALA A 3 -19.31 -11.79 22.60
C ALA A 3 -18.07 -10.94 22.30
N ARG A 4 -17.11 -11.51 21.56
CA ARG A 4 -15.98 -10.79 20.95
C ARG A 4 -16.29 -10.65 19.46
N ASN A 5 -16.63 -9.45 19.02
CA ASN A 5 -16.68 -9.11 17.60
C ASN A 5 -15.29 -8.66 17.15
N ALA A 6 -14.69 -9.43 16.24
CA ALA A 6 -13.43 -9.13 15.59
C ALA A 6 -13.74 -8.53 14.20
N SER A 7 -13.52 -7.24 14.03
CA SER A 7 -13.54 -6.55 12.74
C SER A 7 -12.10 -6.39 12.22
N GLY A 8 -11.64 -7.37 11.46
CA GLY A 8 -10.38 -7.34 10.72
C GLY A 8 -10.59 -6.84 9.29
N LEU A 9 -10.58 -5.52 9.08
CA LEU A 9 -10.59 -4.90 7.76
C LEU A 9 -9.18 -4.97 7.14
N ALA A 10 -8.99 -5.90 6.21
CA ALA A 10 -7.79 -6.04 5.41
C ALA A 10 -7.80 -5.02 4.25
N TRP A 11 -6.93 -4.02 4.31
CA TRP A 11 -6.68 -3.10 3.20
C TRP A 11 -5.74 -3.78 2.19
N ARG A 12 -6.27 -4.22 1.05
CA ARG A 12 -5.48 -4.65 -0.12
C ARG A 12 -5.09 -3.42 -0.95
N LEU A 13 -3.81 -3.06 -0.93
CA LEU A 13 -3.21 -2.13 -1.87
C LEU A 13 -2.92 -2.86 -3.19
N GLY A 14 -3.74 -2.62 -4.21
CA GLY A 14 -3.49 -3.05 -5.59
C GLY A 14 -2.45 -2.14 -6.23
N ALA A 15 -1.23 -2.64 -6.43
CA ALA A 15 -0.22 -2.00 -7.25
C ALA A 15 -0.60 -2.13 -8.73
N ARG A 16 -1.14 -1.05 -9.31
CA ARG A 16 -1.48 -0.96 -10.73
C ARG A 16 -0.20 -0.69 -11.51
N TRP A 17 0.29 -1.68 -12.26
CA TRP A 17 1.38 -1.48 -13.23
C TRP A 17 0.82 -0.70 -14.43
N SER A 18 1.27 0.54 -14.61
CA SER A 18 1.04 1.31 -15.82
C SER A 18 2.05 0.88 -16.88
N SER A 19 1.60 0.13 -17.88
CA SER A 19 2.35 -0.10 -19.12
C SER A 19 2.35 1.20 -19.94
N SER A 20 3.48 1.90 -19.93
CA SER A 20 3.74 3.02 -20.83
C SER A 20 4.14 2.48 -22.21
N THR A 21 3.20 2.49 -23.16
CA THR A 21 3.51 2.36 -24.59
C THR A 21 4.04 3.71 -25.08
N SER A 22 5.35 3.82 -25.25
CA SER A 22 5.98 4.96 -25.90
C SER A 22 5.96 4.75 -27.42
N SER A 23 5.17 5.56 -28.11
CA SER A 23 5.21 5.74 -29.56
C SER A 23 6.50 6.46 -29.95
N SER A 24 7.37 5.77 -30.69
CA SER A 24 8.59 6.33 -31.27
C SER A 24 8.26 7.07 -32.57
N THR A 25 8.16 8.39 -32.49
CA THR A 25 8.25 9.28 -33.66
C THR A 25 9.71 9.39 -34.11
N SER A 26 9.99 8.90 -35.31
CA SER A 26 11.24 9.04 -36.03
C SER A 26 11.34 10.44 -36.64
N SER A 27 12.05 11.34 -35.96
CA SER A 27 12.43 12.65 -36.49
C SER A 27 13.87 12.58 -36.99
N SER A 28 14.03 12.55 -38.31
CA SER A 28 15.33 12.70 -38.98
C SER A 28 15.85 14.13 -38.82
N ALA A 29 17.01 14.29 -38.17
CA ALA A 29 17.81 15.50 -38.28
C ALA A 29 19.27 15.08 -38.43
N GLY A 30 19.81 15.35 -39.61
CA GLY A 30 21.22 15.15 -39.91
C GLY A 30 22.11 16.22 -39.29
N GLY A 31 23.41 15.90 -39.29
CA GLY A 31 24.46 16.90 -39.40
C GLY A 31 24.88 17.59 -38.10
N SER A 32 25.74 16.93 -37.33
CA SER A 32 27.03 17.50 -36.92
C SER A 32 27.81 16.47 -36.11
N GLU A 33 28.68 15.74 -36.80
CA GLU A 33 29.82 15.05 -36.21
C GLU A 33 30.74 16.10 -35.56
N ALA A 34 30.47 16.41 -34.30
CA ALA A 34 31.48 16.94 -33.40
C ALA A 34 31.90 15.78 -32.50
N ALA A 35 32.84 14.98 -33.02
CA ALA A 35 33.61 14.03 -32.24
C ALA A 35 34.44 14.81 -31.20
N ALA A 36 33.81 15.17 -30.09
CA ALA A 36 34.53 15.48 -28.87
C ALA A 36 35.02 14.15 -28.32
N ALA A 37 36.23 13.77 -28.73
CA ALA A 37 37.06 12.79 -28.04
C ALA A 37 37.21 13.26 -26.59
N VAL A 38 36.29 12.82 -25.73
CA VAL A 38 36.53 12.81 -24.29
C VAL A 38 37.62 11.77 -24.13
N SER A 39 38.83 12.26 -23.89
CA SER A 39 39.96 11.48 -23.45
C SER A 39 39.47 10.43 -22.45
N ALA A 40 40.06 9.24 -22.48
CA ALA A 40 39.94 8.23 -21.44
C ALA A 40 40.58 8.73 -20.13
N GLY A 41 40.14 9.89 -19.66
CA GLY A 41 40.38 10.42 -18.34
C GLY A 41 39.59 9.55 -17.39
N GLU A 42 40.33 8.75 -16.65
CA GLU A 42 39.89 7.90 -15.56
C GLU A 42 38.89 8.67 -14.69
N TYR A 43 37.60 8.30 -14.74
CA TYR A 43 36.58 8.91 -13.91
C TYR A 43 36.95 8.62 -12.45
N PRO A 44 37.26 9.64 -11.62
CA PRO A 44 37.85 9.44 -10.29
C PRO A 44 36.87 8.81 -9.26
N GLY A 45 35.66 8.43 -9.70
CA GLY A 45 34.58 7.95 -8.85
C GLY A 45 33.80 9.10 -8.22
N SER A 46 32.59 8.81 -7.71
CA SER A 46 31.86 9.78 -6.91
C SER A 46 32.55 9.99 -5.55
N LYS A 47 32.59 11.22 -5.01
CA LYS A 47 33.24 11.53 -3.71
C LYS A 47 32.75 10.68 -2.53
N ASN A 48 31.51 10.21 -2.61
CA ASN A 48 30.85 9.38 -1.60
C ASN A 48 30.77 7.90 -2.01
N PHE A 49 31.62 7.45 -2.94
CA PHE A 49 31.58 6.07 -3.42
C PHE A 49 31.85 5.09 -2.27
N ARG A 50 30.87 4.22 -2.02
CA ARG A 50 30.97 3.08 -1.12
C ARG A 50 30.66 1.83 -1.94
N PRO A 51 31.65 0.96 -2.21
CA PRO A 51 31.45 -0.26 -2.98
C PRO A 51 30.22 -1.05 -2.48
N GLY A 52 29.27 -1.31 -3.38
CA GLY A 52 28.05 -2.06 -3.08
C GLY A 52 26.98 -1.33 -2.26
N LYS A 53 27.15 -0.05 -1.92
CA LYS A 53 26.15 0.75 -1.19
C LYS A 53 25.72 2.00 -1.94
N GLU A 54 26.65 2.88 -2.30
CA GLU A 54 26.33 4.22 -2.80
C GLU A 54 27.39 4.70 -3.82
N GLY A 55 26.94 5.44 -4.84
CA GLY A 55 27.81 6.10 -5.81
C GLY A 55 28.26 5.23 -6.99
N TYR A 56 28.85 5.88 -7.99
CA TYR A 56 29.43 5.23 -9.17
C TYR A 56 30.89 4.87 -8.91
N ALA A 57 31.28 3.66 -9.35
CA ALA A 57 32.64 3.17 -9.19
C ALA A 57 33.64 4.00 -10.01
N PRO A 58 34.91 4.10 -9.55
CA PRO A 58 35.99 4.65 -10.37
C PRO A 58 36.05 3.91 -11.73
N GLY A 59 36.19 4.66 -12.82
CA GLY A 59 36.20 4.12 -14.18
C GLY A 59 34.83 3.82 -14.81
N PHE A 60 33.73 3.90 -14.05
CA PHE A 60 32.36 3.75 -14.56
C PHE A 60 31.60 5.08 -14.43
N PRO A 61 31.71 5.99 -15.41
CA PRO A 61 31.01 7.26 -15.35
C PRO A 61 29.47 7.05 -15.37
N PRO A 62 28.70 7.94 -14.74
CA PRO A 62 27.25 7.91 -14.82
C PRO A 62 26.79 8.04 -16.28
N PRO A 63 25.62 7.46 -16.64
CA PRO A 63 25.03 7.68 -17.96
C PRO A 63 24.87 9.17 -18.28
N ARG A 64 24.99 9.51 -19.57
CA ARG A 64 24.91 10.91 -20.03
C ARG A 64 23.60 11.55 -19.56
N GLY A 65 23.69 12.66 -18.84
CA GLY A 65 22.54 13.39 -18.27
C GLY A 65 22.18 13.04 -16.82
N TRP A 66 22.89 12.09 -16.19
CA TRP A 66 22.72 11.77 -14.77
C TRP A 66 23.76 12.52 -13.93
N SER A 67 23.38 12.96 -12.74
CA SER A 67 24.36 13.50 -11.79
C SER A 67 25.26 12.36 -11.31
N GLY A 68 26.58 12.53 -11.43
CA GLY A 68 27.56 11.56 -10.91
C GLY A 68 27.57 11.48 -9.38
N GLU A 69 27.00 12.48 -8.72
CA GLU A 69 26.79 12.46 -7.28
C GLU A 69 25.35 12.01 -6.99
N PRO A 70 25.15 11.05 -6.05
CA PRO A 70 23.83 10.76 -5.54
C PRO A 70 23.28 12.06 -4.93
N LYS A 71 22.09 12.47 -5.35
CA LYS A 71 21.44 13.68 -4.86
C LYS A 71 21.41 13.61 -3.34
N GLY A 72 22.21 14.45 -2.66
CA GLY A 72 22.39 14.41 -1.22
C GLY A 72 21.04 14.42 -0.54
N TRP A 73 20.60 13.26 -0.07
CA TRP A 73 19.36 13.17 0.66
C TRP A 73 19.69 13.79 2.01
N LYS A 74 19.27 15.04 2.23
CA LYS A 74 19.42 15.71 3.52
C LYS A 74 19.08 14.70 4.61
N SER A 75 20.01 14.50 5.54
CA SER A 75 19.85 13.47 6.54
C SER A 75 18.54 13.72 7.30
N ARG A 76 17.93 12.67 7.86
CA ARG A 76 16.69 12.83 8.64
C ARG A 76 16.89 13.82 9.80
N ALA A 77 18.11 13.92 10.33
CA ALA A 77 18.50 14.89 11.34
C ALA A 77 18.57 16.32 10.79
N GLU A 78 19.16 16.53 9.61
CA GLU A 78 19.19 17.84 8.93
C GLU A 78 17.79 18.32 8.53
N ARG A 79 16.94 17.42 8.01
CA ARG A 79 15.53 17.75 7.74
C ARG A 79 14.78 18.16 9.01
N ARG A 80 15.02 17.45 10.13
CA ARG A 80 14.44 17.83 11.41
C ARG A 80 15.00 19.15 11.91
N ALA A 81 16.30 19.41 11.77
CA ALA A 81 16.89 20.68 12.14
C ALA A 81 16.36 21.84 11.28
N GLU A 82 16.07 21.64 9.99
CA GLU A 82 15.40 22.63 9.13
C GLU A 82 13.91 22.84 9.48
N GLU A 83 13.23 21.77 9.90
CA GLU A 83 11.85 21.83 10.42
C GLU A 83 11.80 22.55 11.78
N GLU A 84 12.74 22.27 12.69
CA GLU A 84 12.82 22.84 14.04
C GLU A 84 13.39 24.27 14.05
N SER A 85 14.34 24.60 13.17
CA SER A 85 14.87 25.97 12.99
C SER A 85 13.87 26.93 12.33
N GLY A 86 12.67 26.46 11.97
CA GLY A 86 11.59 27.30 11.50
C GLY A 86 11.72 27.79 10.06
N ALA A 87 12.82 27.47 9.37
CA ALA A 87 13.03 27.81 7.97
C ALA A 87 12.03 27.09 7.04
N ALA A 88 11.60 25.88 7.41
CA ALA A 88 10.51 25.16 6.74
C ALA A 88 9.14 25.30 7.45
N ALA A 89 9.11 25.63 8.74
CA ALA A 89 7.88 25.70 9.55
C ALA A 89 7.09 27.00 9.40
N ARG A 90 7.60 27.97 8.63
CA ARG A 90 6.86 29.17 8.26
C ARG A 90 6.82 29.33 6.75
N ILE A 91 6.21 28.38 6.04
CA ILE A 91 5.37 28.82 4.92
C ILE A 91 4.10 29.41 5.54
N ALA A 92 4.28 30.48 6.32
CA ALA A 92 3.20 31.25 6.89
C ALA A 92 2.35 31.66 5.69
N VAL A 93 1.07 31.31 5.73
CA VAL A 93 0.11 31.71 4.70
C VAL A 93 0.30 33.23 4.55
N PRO A 94 0.84 33.71 3.42
CA PRO A 94 1.17 35.12 3.31
C PRO A 94 -0.11 35.93 3.47
N ALA A 95 -0.06 37.10 4.11
CA ALA A 95 -1.26 37.93 4.19
C ALA A 95 -1.82 38.18 2.76
N PRO A 96 -3.15 38.21 2.58
CA PRO A 96 -3.74 38.46 1.26
C PRO A 96 -3.16 39.77 0.71
N SER A 97 -2.69 39.73 -0.53
CA SER A 97 -2.04 40.89 -1.13
C SER A 97 -3.05 42.04 -1.23
N ALA A 98 -2.64 43.30 -1.06
CA ALA A 98 -3.50 44.47 -1.23
C ALA A 98 -4.18 44.56 -2.63
N LYS A 99 -3.71 43.77 -3.60
CA LYS A 99 -4.32 43.66 -4.94
C LYS A 99 -5.51 42.69 -5.00
N GLN A 100 -5.79 41.94 -3.93
CA GLN A 100 -6.95 41.05 -3.78
C GLN A 100 -8.17 41.78 -3.20
N THR A 101 -8.02 42.96 -2.60
CA THR A 101 -9.13 43.72 -2.01
C THR A 101 -9.70 44.80 -2.95
N HIS A 102 -9.24 44.86 -4.20
CA HIS A 102 -9.70 45.89 -5.14
C HIS A 102 -11.10 45.55 -5.66
N VAL A 103 -12.07 46.41 -5.38
CA VAL A 103 -13.42 46.35 -5.96
C VAL A 103 -13.49 47.39 -7.09
N PRO A 104 -13.65 46.99 -8.36
CA PRO A 104 -13.77 47.96 -9.44
C PRO A 104 -15.14 48.66 -9.44
N ASP A 105 -15.15 49.92 -9.86
CA ASP A 105 -16.39 50.68 -10.08
C ASP A 105 -17.23 50.04 -11.20
N ALA A 106 -18.55 49.96 -11.00
CA ALA A 106 -19.48 49.28 -11.90
C ALA A 106 -19.40 49.76 -13.37
N ALA A 107 -19.05 51.04 -13.58
CA ALA A 107 -18.92 51.64 -14.91
C ALA A 107 -17.70 51.14 -15.71
N ARG A 108 -16.66 50.59 -15.05
CA ARG A 108 -15.41 50.12 -15.69
C ARG A 108 -15.27 48.59 -15.69
N ALA A 109 -16.25 47.88 -15.15
CA ALA A 109 -16.21 46.43 -14.97
C ALA A 109 -15.94 45.64 -16.27
N ALA A 110 -16.48 46.10 -17.42
CA ALA A 110 -16.28 45.44 -18.71
C ALA A 110 -14.83 45.58 -19.24
N ALA A 111 -14.21 46.75 -19.06
CA ALA A 111 -12.81 46.97 -19.44
C ALA A 111 -11.83 46.24 -18.51
N ASP A 112 -12.22 46.03 -17.25
CA ASP A 112 -11.42 45.38 -16.21
C ASP A 112 -11.64 43.86 -16.09
N ALA A 113 -12.42 43.24 -16.98
CA ALA A 113 -12.76 41.81 -16.92
C ALA A 113 -11.51 40.89 -16.79
N GLY A 114 -10.46 41.17 -17.56
CA GLY A 114 -9.20 40.42 -17.48
C GLY A 114 -8.40 40.65 -16.19
N ARG A 115 -8.62 41.77 -15.48
CA ARG A 115 -8.02 42.05 -14.17
C ARG A 115 -8.79 41.34 -13.06
N LEU A 116 -10.13 41.37 -13.11
CA LEU A 116 -11.03 40.64 -12.22
C LEU A 116 -10.78 39.12 -12.28
N TYR A 117 -10.62 38.56 -13.48
CA TYR A 117 -10.27 37.14 -13.62
C TYR A 117 -8.95 36.80 -12.92
N ARG A 118 -7.91 37.60 -13.12
CA ARG A 118 -6.60 37.40 -12.48
C ARG A 118 -6.66 37.55 -10.96
N GLN A 119 -7.52 38.43 -10.44
CA GLN A 119 -7.79 38.58 -9.02
C GLN A 119 -8.47 37.33 -8.44
N LYS A 120 -9.55 36.87 -9.06
CA LYS A 120 -10.26 35.64 -8.66
C LYS A 120 -9.35 34.42 -8.68
N MET A 121 -8.49 34.30 -9.70
CA MET A 121 -7.50 33.21 -9.75
C MET A 121 -6.45 33.29 -8.63
N ARG A 122 -6.10 34.48 -8.13
CA ARG A 122 -5.21 34.63 -6.98
C ARG A 122 -5.90 34.27 -5.67
N GLU A 123 -7.16 34.68 -5.49
CA GLU A 123 -7.99 34.29 -4.34
C GLU A 123 -8.15 32.77 -4.27
N MET A 124 -8.54 32.12 -5.37
CA MET A 124 -8.65 30.66 -5.44
C MET A 124 -7.34 29.95 -5.06
N ARG A 125 -6.19 30.42 -5.58
CA ARG A 125 -4.87 29.85 -5.22
C ARG A 125 -4.54 30.04 -3.75
N TYR A 126 -4.92 31.19 -3.18
CA TYR A 126 -4.71 31.50 -1.78
C TYR A 126 -5.54 30.59 -0.86
N GLU A 127 -6.82 30.39 -1.19
CA GLU A 127 -7.72 29.48 -0.47
C GLU A 127 -7.20 28.05 -0.51
N TYR A 128 -6.86 27.52 -1.69
CA TYR A 128 -6.28 26.18 -1.84
C TYR A 128 -4.99 26.03 -1.03
N PHE A 129 -4.12 27.03 -1.05
CA PHE A 129 -2.88 27.00 -0.29
C PHE A 129 -3.14 26.98 1.23
N ARG A 130 -4.04 27.84 1.70
CA ARG A 130 -4.46 27.90 3.11
C ARG A 130 -5.06 26.57 3.57
N GLU A 131 -5.97 25.98 2.80
CA GLU A 131 -6.56 24.68 3.09
C GLU A 131 -5.53 23.56 3.08
N SER A 132 -4.60 23.56 2.12
CA SER A 132 -3.53 22.56 2.03
C SER A 132 -2.61 22.62 3.25
N VAL A 133 -2.27 23.83 3.73
CA VAL A 133 -1.47 24.02 4.95
C VAL A 133 -2.23 23.52 6.17
N ALA A 134 -3.49 23.94 6.35
CA ALA A 134 -4.33 23.51 7.48
C ALA A 134 -4.54 21.98 7.51
N ARG A 135 -4.80 21.36 6.35
CA ARG A 135 -4.91 19.90 6.21
C ARG A 135 -3.59 19.20 6.53
N GLY A 136 -2.46 19.78 6.11
CA GLY A 136 -1.14 19.31 6.44
C GLY A 136 -0.85 19.32 7.94
N GLU A 137 -1.21 20.40 8.64
CA GLU A 137 -1.07 20.54 10.09
C GLU A 137 -1.97 19.54 10.85
N ALA A 138 -3.24 19.43 10.48
CA ALA A 138 -4.17 18.46 11.07
C ALA A 138 -3.65 17.01 10.93
N LYS A 139 -3.10 16.66 9.75
CA LYS A 139 -2.50 15.35 9.53
C LYS A 139 -1.27 15.13 10.41
N ARG A 140 -0.36 16.11 10.52
CA ARG A 140 0.82 16.02 11.40
C ARG A 140 0.42 15.86 12.87
N ALA A 141 -0.60 16.59 13.33
CA ALA A 141 -1.12 16.48 14.68
C ALA A 141 -1.71 15.07 14.95
N ALA A 142 -2.52 14.55 14.02
CA ALA A 142 -3.06 13.19 14.13
C ALA A 142 -1.96 12.12 14.13
N ASP A 143 -0.93 12.26 13.28
CA ASP A 143 0.21 11.35 13.25
C ASP A 143 1.04 11.43 14.54
N ALA A 144 1.17 12.62 15.14
CA ALA A 144 1.84 12.80 16.42
C ALA A 144 1.07 12.13 17.57
N GLN A 145 -0.27 12.25 17.59
CA GLN A 145 -1.13 11.56 18.55
C GLN A 145 -1.00 10.04 18.45
N LYS A 146 -1.12 9.48 17.23
CA LYS A 146 -0.94 8.04 16.99
C LYS A 146 0.43 7.53 17.44
N ARG A 147 1.49 8.33 17.21
CA ARG A 147 2.85 7.98 17.68
C ARG A 147 2.93 8.00 19.20
N ALA A 148 2.32 8.99 19.85
CA ALA A 148 2.27 9.06 21.31
C ALA A 148 1.53 7.86 21.90
N GLU A 149 0.37 7.49 21.35
CA GLU A 149 -0.39 6.29 21.74
C GLU A 149 0.43 5.01 21.59
N MET A 150 1.10 4.84 20.45
CA MET A 150 1.99 3.71 20.21
C MET A 150 3.14 3.64 21.23
N LEU A 151 3.73 4.78 21.62
CA LEU A 151 4.79 4.81 22.63
C LEU A 151 4.28 4.40 24.02
N VAL A 152 3.05 4.79 24.38
CA VAL A 152 2.42 4.35 25.63
C VAL A 152 2.22 2.83 25.63
N LEU A 153 1.66 2.27 24.55
CA LEU A 153 1.48 0.81 24.41
C LEU A 153 2.80 0.04 24.51
N VAL A 154 3.86 0.55 23.88
CA VAL A 154 5.20 -0.06 23.95
C VAL A 154 5.75 0.00 25.39
N ARG A 155 5.53 1.11 26.11
CA ARG A 155 5.94 1.24 27.51
C ARG A 155 5.19 0.28 28.42
N GLU A 156 3.87 0.20 28.29
CA GLU A 156 3.03 -0.74 29.04
C GLU A 156 3.43 -2.19 28.79
N ARG A 157 3.67 -2.57 27.54
CA ARG A 157 4.17 -3.91 27.19
C ARG A 157 5.52 -4.20 27.84
N ARG A 158 6.44 -3.23 27.83
CA ARG A 158 7.74 -3.37 28.48
C ARG A 158 7.61 -3.54 30.00
N ASP A 159 6.74 -2.77 30.63
CA ASP A 159 6.55 -2.85 32.09
C ASP A 159 5.80 -4.13 32.49
N ARG A 160 4.88 -4.63 31.66
CA ARG A 160 4.28 -5.95 31.83
C ARG A 160 5.32 -7.06 31.78
N LEU A 161 6.18 -7.07 30.77
CA LEU A 161 7.27 -8.07 30.66
C LEU A 161 8.22 -8.02 31.85
N LYS A 162 8.51 -6.82 32.39
CA LYS A 162 9.31 -6.70 33.62
C LYS A 162 8.61 -7.32 34.83
N ARG A 163 7.28 -7.16 34.97
CA ARG A 163 6.52 -7.79 36.06
C ARG A 163 6.51 -9.31 35.91
N GLU A 164 6.18 -9.81 34.72
CA GLU A 164 6.20 -11.25 34.42
C GLU A 164 7.59 -11.87 34.69
N ARG A 165 8.67 -11.14 34.36
CA ARG A 165 10.03 -11.57 34.67
C ARG A 165 10.32 -11.60 36.17
N ARG A 166 9.91 -10.59 36.92
CA ARG A 166 10.05 -10.58 38.40
C ARG A 166 9.28 -11.72 39.04
N GLU A 167 8.02 -11.93 38.63
CA GLU A 167 7.20 -13.04 39.11
C GLU A 167 7.83 -14.41 38.78
N TYR A 168 8.48 -14.53 37.62
CA TYR A 168 9.25 -15.73 37.27
C TYR A 168 10.47 -15.90 38.16
N GLU A 169 11.27 -14.84 38.36
CA GLU A 169 12.44 -14.85 39.26
C GLU A 169 12.03 -15.21 40.70
N ASP A 170 10.93 -14.65 41.21
CA ASP A 170 10.38 -14.96 42.53
C ASP A 170 9.93 -16.43 42.63
N LYS A 171 9.29 -16.99 41.60
CA LYS A 171 8.90 -18.41 41.55
C LYS A 171 10.13 -19.34 41.50
N VAL A 172 11.14 -18.97 40.72
CA VAL A 172 12.41 -19.71 40.61
C VAL A 172 13.15 -19.68 41.94
N LEU A 173 13.13 -18.57 42.67
CA LEU A 173 13.71 -18.47 44.02
C LEU A 173 12.92 -19.25 45.07
N ALA A 174 11.59 -19.29 44.96
CA ALA A 174 10.72 -20.03 45.89
C ALA A 174 10.76 -21.56 45.67
N ASP A 175 11.06 -22.01 44.45
CA ASP A 175 11.13 -23.44 44.12
C ASP A 175 12.47 -24.04 44.61
N PRO A 176 12.46 -24.98 45.58
CA PRO A 176 13.68 -25.60 46.11
C PRO A 176 14.42 -26.47 45.08
N LEU A 177 13.78 -26.88 43.97
CA LEU A 177 14.37 -27.68 42.90
C LEU A 177 14.74 -26.86 41.66
N SER A 178 14.59 -25.53 41.71
CA SER A 178 14.94 -24.68 40.57
C SER A 178 16.45 -24.68 40.32
N ALA A 179 16.85 -24.58 39.05
CA ALA A 179 18.25 -24.57 38.65
C ALA A 179 19.08 -23.47 39.33
N ALA A 180 18.46 -22.36 39.75
CA ALA A 180 19.14 -21.28 40.49
C ALA A 180 19.47 -21.71 41.93
N ASN A 181 18.51 -22.32 42.64
CA ASN A 181 18.71 -22.82 44.00
C ASN A 181 19.60 -24.08 44.04
N VAL A 182 19.54 -24.91 43.00
CA VAL A 182 20.38 -26.11 42.82
C VAL A 182 21.84 -25.76 42.50
N MET A 183 22.16 -24.51 42.11
CA MET A 183 23.50 -24.06 41.69
C MET A 183 24.01 -22.85 42.51
N ASN A 184 23.51 -22.63 43.73
CA ASN A 184 23.94 -21.50 44.57
C ASN A 184 25.47 -21.45 44.74
N ALA A 185 26.07 -20.27 44.47
CA ALA A 185 27.51 -20.01 44.62
C ALA A 185 28.04 -20.15 46.07
N GLU A 186 27.15 -20.23 47.06
CA GLU A 186 27.48 -20.52 48.46
C GLU A 186 27.79 -22.02 48.72
N GLY A 187 27.76 -22.87 47.68
CA GLY A 187 28.32 -24.23 47.75
C GLY A 187 27.50 -25.24 48.58
N LYS A 188 26.30 -24.87 49.05
CA LYS A 188 25.38 -25.80 49.73
C LYS A 188 24.31 -26.28 48.77
N THR A 189 24.74 -26.94 47.71
CA THR A 189 23.84 -27.70 46.85
C THR A 189 23.89 -29.16 47.29
N VAL A 190 22.76 -29.87 47.20
CA VAL A 190 22.64 -31.31 47.51
C VAL A 190 23.51 -32.18 46.56
N LEU A 191 24.16 -31.56 45.56
CA LEU A 191 24.96 -32.18 44.51
C LEU A 191 26.40 -31.63 44.41
N GLY A 192 26.92 -30.94 45.43
CA GLY A 192 28.19 -30.18 45.42
C GLY A 192 29.51 -30.99 45.33
N ASN A 193 29.58 -32.07 44.55
CA ASN A 193 30.80 -32.86 44.34
C ASN A 193 31.37 -32.78 42.91
N VAL A 194 30.97 -31.81 42.08
CA VAL A 194 31.51 -31.69 40.71
C VAL A 194 32.17 -30.33 40.47
N VAL A 195 33.48 -30.36 40.68
CA VAL A 195 34.58 -29.48 40.27
C VAL A 195 34.24 -28.31 39.32
N ASP A 196 34.55 -27.11 39.80
CA ASP A 196 34.48 -25.81 39.09
C ASP A 196 35.57 -25.64 38.01
N GLY A 197 35.20 -25.01 36.89
CA GLY A 197 36.11 -24.59 35.81
C GLY A 197 35.79 -23.19 35.27
N GLU A 198 36.69 -22.25 35.60
CA GLU A 198 37.03 -20.92 35.05
C GLU A 198 35.97 -19.96 34.41
N PRO A 199 35.86 -18.70 34.87
CA PRO A 199 35.04 -17.65 34.26
C PRO A 199 35.86 -16.75 33.33
N GLY A 200 35.55 -16.68 32.03
CA GLY A 200 36.30 -15.78 31.14
C GLY A 200 35.82 -15.50 29.72
N TYR A 201 34.77 -16.12 29.20
CA TYR A 201 34.38 -15.92 27.79
C TYR A 201 32.98 -15.30 27.66
N ALA A 202 32.91 -14.22 26.88
CA ALA A 202 31.66 -13.66 26.37
C ALA A 202 31.01 -14.70 25.45
N LEU A 203 30.21 -15.57 26.04
CA LEU A 203 29.47 -16.63 25.35
C LEU A 203 28.44 -15.98 24.42
N GLU A 204 28.58 -16.24 23.10
CA GLU A 204 27.48 -16.05 22.16
C GLU A 204 26.23 -16.72 22.72
N PRO A 205 25.03 -16.11 22.58
CA PRO A 205 23.81 -16.74 23.06
C PRO A 205 23.74 -18.16 22.48
N PRO A 206 23.55 -19.19 23.33
CA PRO A 206 23.63 -20.57 22.89
C PRO A 206 22.70 -20.76 21.70
N ARG A 207 23.20 -21.38 20.63
CA ARG A 207 22.38 -21.75 19.48
C ARG A 207 21.34 -22.73 19.97
N VAL A 208 20.19 -22.23 20.41
CA VAL A 208 19.09 -23.05 20.90
C VAL A 208 18.51 -23.76 19.69
N ALA A 209 19.06 -24.93 19.38
CA ALA A 209 18.34 -25.93 18.62
C ALA A 209 17.17 -26.36 19.50
N VAL A 210 16.05 -25.63 19.39
CA VAL A 210 14.81 -26.03 20.05
C VAL A 210 14.42 -27.36 19.40
N LEU A 211 14.79 -28.46 20.04
CA LEU A 211 14.34 -29.80 19.70
C LEU A 211 12.84 -29.83 19.96
N GLN A 212 12.07 -29.38 18.97
CA GLN A 212 10.62 -29.48 19.02
C GLN A 212 10.27 -30.97 18.99
N PRO A 213 9.43 -31.46 19.93
CA PRO A 213 8.99 -32.85 19.95
C PRO A 213 8.44 -33.28 18.58
N ALA A 214 8.70 -34.52 18.17
CA ALA A 214 8.28 -35.04 16.86
C ALA A 214 6.76 -34.88 16.65
N GLU A 215 5.97 -35.10 17.70
CA GLU A 215 4.51 -34.94 17.70
C GLU A 215 4.07 -33.51 17.35
N ALA A 216 4.74 -32.49 17.89
CA ALA A 216 4.43 -31.09 17.59
C ALA A 216 4.75 -30.73 16.13
N ASN A 217 5.80 -31.34 15.57
CA ASN A 217 6.14 -31.18 14.16
C ASN A 217 5.13 -31.87 13.23
N GLU A 218 4.61 -33.04 13.62
CA GLU A 218 3.56 -33.75 12.89
C GLU A 218 2.26 -32.96 12.87
N GLN A 219 1.81 -32.44 14.02
CA GLN A 219 0.63 -31.59 14.11
C GLN A 219 0.77 -30.35 13.21
N ARG A 220 1.91 -29.67 13.25
CA ARG A 220 2.18 -28.51 12.38
C ARG A 220 2.21 -28.91 10.91
N ARG A 221 2.69 -30.11 10.57
CA ARG A 221 2.68 -30.62 9.18
C ARG A 221 1.25 -30.87 8.70
N GLN A 222 0.41 -31.48 9.53
CA GLN A 222 -1.01 -31.70 9.23
C GLN A 222 -1.76 -30.38 9.07
N GLU A 223 -1.51 -29.40 9.95
CA GLU A 223 -2.12 -28.07 9.85
C GLU A 223 -1.70 -27.36 8.55
N ARG A 224 -0.41 -27.41 8.19
CA ARG A 224 0.07 -26.88 6.91
C ARG A 224 -0.58 -27.56 5.72
N ALA A 225 -0.75 -28.89 5.76
CA ALA A 225 -1.41 -29.63 4.70
C ALA A 225 -2.90 -29.23 4.57
N ARG A 226 -3.62 -29.11 5.69
CA ARG A 226 -5.00 -28.61 5.73
C ARG A 226 -5.12 -27.20 5.16
N ASN A 227 -4.23 -26.29 5.57
CA ASN A 227 -4.23 -24.91 5.09
C ASN A 227 -3.94 -24.83 3.58
N ARG A 228 -3.06 -25.70 3.06
CA ARG A 228 -2.81 -25.81 1.61
C ARG A 228 -4.04 -26.29 0.86
N ARG A 229 -4.76 -27.29 1.38
CA ARG A 229 -6.01 -27.78 0.77
C ARG A 229 -7.09 -26.69 0.74
N LEU A 230 -7.34 -26.04 1.87
CA LEU A 230 -8.29 -24.92 1.96
C LEU A 230 -7.92 -23.77 1.02
N ALA A 231 -6.63 -23.45 0.86
CA ALA A 231 -6.20 -22.42 -0.07
C ALA A 231 -6.39 -22.84 -1.54
N ALA A 232 -6.22 -24.12 -1.86
CA ALA A 232 -6.47 -24.66 -3.20
C ALA A 232 -7.97 -24.65 -3.52
N GLU A 233 -8.82 -25.08 -2.57
CA GLU A 233 -10.28 -25.03 -2.68
C GLU A 233 -10.77 -23.60 -2.95
N ARG A 234 -10.33 -22.61 -2.15
CA ARG A 234 -10.70 -21.20 -2.38
C ARG A 234 -10.26 -20.66 -3.75
N ARG A 235 -9.09 -21.08 -4.24
CA ARG A 235 -8.64 -20.69 -5.59
C ARG A 235 -9.51 -21.34 -6.66
N HIS A 236 -9.92 -22.58 -6.45
CA HIS A 236 -10.81 -23.28 -7.34
C HIS A 236 -12.19 -22.62 -7.39
N GLU A 237 -12.77 -22.31 -6.22
CA GLU A 237 -14.05 -21.60 -6.10
C GLU A 237 -14.00 -20.25 -6.83
N ALA A 238 -12.96 -19.45 -6.59
CA ALA A 238 -12.77 -18.17 -7.28
C ALA A 238 -12.70 -18.34 -8.81
N LYS A 239 -11.98 -19.37 -9.29
CA LYS A 239 -11.91 -19.67 -10.72
C LYS A 239 -13.29 -20.05 -11.29
N ILE A 240 -14.11 -20.80 -10.56
CA ILE A 240 -15.47 -21.14 -11.01
C ILE A 240 -16.34 -19.88 -11.04
N GLN A 241 -16.26 -19.02 -10.02
CA GLN A 241 -16.99 -17.74 -10.00
C GLN A 241 -16.64 -16.87 -11.21
N ASP A 242 -15.34 -16.76 -11.56
CA ASP A 242 -14.89 -16.04 -12.74
C ASP A 242 -15.47 -16.65 -14.04
N LEU A 243 -15.50 -17.99 -14.14
CA LEU A 243 -16.11 -18.69 -15.28
C LEU A 243 -17.62 -18.47 -15.37
N MET A 244 -18.31 -18.43 -14.23
CA MET A 244 -19.75 -18.13 -14.19
C MET A 244 -20.03 -16.69 -14.59
N ALA A 245 -19.21 -15.73 -14.15
CA ALA A 245 -19.30 -14.35 -14.59
C ALA A 245 -19.09 -14.25 -16.11
N LEU A 246 -18.06 -14.92 -16.63
CA LEU A 246 -17.79 -15.01 -18.05
C LEU A 246 -18.96 -15.63 -18.83
N PHE A 247 -19.58 -16.68 -18.30
CA PHE A 247 -20.75 -17.31 -18.91
C PHE A 247 -21.94 -16.36 -19.01
N HIS A 248 -22.23 -15.61 -17.95
CA HIS A 248 -23.31 -14.61 -17.96
C HIS A 248 -22.98 -13.41 -18.85
N GLU A 249 -21.70 -13.09 -19.02
CA GLU A 249 -21.22 -12.05 -19.94
C GLU A 249 -21.11 -12.53 -21.39
N ALA A 250 -21.09 -13.85 -21.65
CA ALA A 250 -20.91 -14.40 -22.98
C ALA A 250 -22.02 -13.99 -23.96
N GLU A 251 -23.23 -13.72 -23.47
CA GLU A 251 -24.33 -13.13 -24.27
C GLU A 251 -23.96 -11.77 -24.89
N SER A 252 -23.00 -11.05 -24.29
CA SER A 252 -22.53 -9.77 -24.78
C SER A 252 -21.42 -9.90 -25.83
N PHE A 253 -20.80 -11.07 -25.97
CA PHE A 253 -19.68 -11.28 -26.89
C PHE A 253 -20.10 -11.11 -28.35
N VAL A 254 -19.16 -10.65 -29.15
CA VAL A 254 -19.36 -10.47 -30.58
C VAL A 254 -19.23 -11.82 -31.28
N HIS A 255 -20.27 -12.20 -32.00
CA HIS A 255 -20.38 -13.35 -32.86
C HIS A 255 -20.70 -12.87 -34.28
N TYR A 256 -20.41 -13.68 -35.29
CA TYR A 256 -20.70 -13.31 -36.68
C TYR A 256 -22.16 -12.93 -36.90
N ASP A 257 -23.09 -13.58 -36.19
CA ASP A 257 -24.52 -13.33 -36.33
C ASP A 257 -25.01 -12.06 -35.61
N ASN A 258 -24.24 -11.53 -34.65
CA ASN A 258 -24.64 -10.37 -33.84
C ASN A 258 -23.78 -9.12 -34.08
N ILE A 259 -22.77 -9.21 -34.95
CA ILE A 259 -21.78 -8.15 -35.16
C ILE A 259 -22.43 -6.86 -35.64
N ASP A 260 -23.37 -6.94 -36.60
CA ASP A 260 -24.03 -5.78 -37.16
C ASP A 260 -24.90 -5.07 -36.12
N HIS A 261 -25.63 -5.83 -35.30
CA HIS A 261 -26.42 -5.26 -34.21
C HIS A 261 -25.51 -4.55 -33.19
N LYS A 262 -24.39 -5.17 -32.80
CA LYS A 262 -23.44 -4.55 -31.85
C LYS A 262 -22.78 -3.30 -32.42
N ILE A 263 -22.47 -3.29 -33.72
CA ILE A 263 -21.96 -2.10 -34.42
C ILE A 263 -23.01 -0.99 -34.41
N MET A 264 -24.27 -1.28 -34.75
CA MET A 264 -25.33 -0.27 -34.71
C MET A 264 -25.54 0.29 -33.30
N GLN A 265 -25.64 -0.58 -32.29
CA GLN A 265 -25.75 -0.17 -30.90
C GLN A 265 -24.55 0.68 -30.45
N PHE A 266 -23.34 0.32 -30.90
CA PHE A 266 -22.15 1.11 -30.63
C PHE A 266 -22.22 2.48 -31.31
N MET A 267 -22.57 2.55 -32.60
CA MET A 267 -22.68 3.82 -33.33
C MET A 267 -23.75 4.74 -32.73
N ASP A 268 -24.89 4.18 -32.30
CA ASP A 268 -25.93 4.90 -31.55
C ASP A 268 -25.41 5.40 -30.20
N SER A 269 -24.52 4.64 -29.55
CA SER A 269 -23.90 5.07 -28.29
C SER A 269 -22.75 6.06 -28.49
N VAL A 270 -22.04 6.04 -29.61
CA VAL A 270 -20.92 6.95 -29.91
C VAL A 270 -21.41 8.37 -30.21
N SER A 271 -22.72 8.58 -30.34
CA SER A 271 -23.31 9.92 -30.43
C SER A 271 -23.17 10.74 -29.14
N PHE A 272 -22.51 10.23 -28.08
CA PHE A 272 -22.08 11.08 -26.98
C PHE A 272 -21.06 12.10 -27.50
N PRO A 273 -21.32 13.42 -27.38
CA PRO A 273 -20.31 14.41 -27.69
C PRO A 273 -19.08 14.08 -26.85
N SER A 274 -17.93 13.95 -27.48
CA SER A 274 -16.65 13.73 -26.82
C SER A 274 -16.52 14.77 -25.70
N ARG A 275 -16.77 14.37 -24.46
CA ARG A 275 -16.78 15.30 -23.33
C ARG A 275 -15.39 15.91 -23.26
N SER A 276 -15.32 17.23 -23.39
CA SER A 276 -14.04 17.90 -23.27
C SER A 276 -13.46 17.66 -21.87
N LEU A 277 -12.14 17.68 -21.72
CA LEU A 277 -11.50 17.61 -20.40
C LEU A 277 -12.03 18.68 -19.44
N ALA A 278 -12.45 19.84 -19.97
CA ALA A 278 -13.08 20.91 -19.21
C ALA A 278 -14.44 20.48 -18.64
N GLU A 279 -15.28 19.79 -19.42
CA GLU A 279 -16.56 19.25 -18.95
C GLU A 279 -16.36 18.15 -17.90
N MET A 280 -15.38 17.27 -18.08
CA MET A 280 -15.04 16.26 -17.06
C MET A 280 -14.56 16.90 -15.76
N PHE A 281 -13.78 17.98 -15.85
CA PHE A 281 -13.27 18.71 -14.69
C PHE A 281 -14.36 19.51 -13.99
N GLU A 282 -15.26 20.15 -14.74
CA GLU A 282 -16.44 20.80 -14.18
C GLU A 282 -17.39 19.81 -13.52
N LEU A 283 -17.60 18.63 -14.11
CA LEU A 283 -18.42 17.59 -13.51
C LEU A 283 -17.78 17.12 -12.19
N ALA A 284 -16.47 16.86 -12.20
CA ALA A 284 -15.73 16.48 -11.00
C ALA A 284 -15.76 17.57 -9.91
N GLN A 285 -15.71 18.86 -10.28
CA GLN A 285 -15.81 19.96 -9.32
C GLN A 285 -17.23 20.18 -8.80
N LYS A 286 -18.24 20.15 -9.67
CA LYS A 286 -19.65 20.36 -9.31
C LYS A 286 -20.21 19.18 -8.52
N SER A 287 -19.77 17.97 -8.83
CA SER A 287 -20.22 16.75 -8.17
C SER A 287 -19.32 16.32 -7.00
N GLY A 288 -18.24 17.06 -6.70
CA GLY A 288 -17.37 16.79 -5.55
C GLY A 288 -16.47 15.56 -5.71
N GLY A 289 -16.15 15.17 -6.95
CA GLY A 289 -15.42 13.94 -7.27
C GLY A 289 -16.28 12.69 -7.12
N THR A 290 -17.60 12.82 -7.17
CA THR A 290 -18.49 11.66 -7.03
C THR A 290 -18.35 10.70 -8.20
N VAL A 291 -18.27 9.43 -7.80
CA VAL A 291 -18.50 8.23 -8.60
C VAL A 291 -19.77 8.45 -9.43
N LEU A 292 -19.68 8.24 -10.74
CA LEU A 292 -20.82 8.45 -11.66
C LEU A 292 -22.03 7.62 -11.19
N PRO A 293 -23.30 8.07 -11.34
CA PRO A 293 -24.46 7.27 -10.96
C PRO A 293 -24.46 5.86 -11.56
N ALA A 294 -23.97 5.71 -12.79
CA ALA A 294 -23.78 4.41 -13.44
C ALA A 294 -22.70 3.55 -12.75
N GLU A 295 -21.62 4.16 -12.27
CA GLU A 295 -20.57 3.47 -11.52
C GLU A 295 -21.03 3.13 -10.09
N ILE A 296 -21.85 3.98 -9.47
CA ILE A 296 -22.52 3.67 -8.20
C ILE A 296 -23.43 2.46 -8.40
N ALA A 297 -24.26 2.44 -9.44
CA ALA A 297 -25.13 1.31 -9.77
C ALA A 297 -24.32 0.03 -9.98
N ALA A 298 -23.25 0.07 -10.78
CA ALA A 298 -22.37 -1.07 -10.99
C ALA A 298 -21.76 -1.60 -9.68
N ARG A 299 -21.28 -0.70 -8.80
CA ARG A 299 -20.73 -1.08 -7.49
C ARG A 299 -21.79 -1.62 -6.55
N THR A 300 -23.03 -1.10 -6.59
CA THR A 300 -24.12 -1.64 -5.79
C THR A 300 -24.55 -3.02 -6.27
N ASP A 301 -24.52 -3.26 -7.57
CA ASP A 301 -24.81 -4.58 -8.15
C ASP A 301 -23.70 -5.58 -7.81
N GLU A 302 -22.43 -5.17 -7.86
CA GLU A 302 -21.30 -5.99 -7.40
C GLU A 302 -21.41 -6.33 -5.90
N LEU A 303 -21.73 -5.34 -5.07
CA LEU A 303 -21.92 -5.55 -3.63
C LEU A 303 -23.13 -6.45 -3.35
N ARG A 304 -24.21 -6.31 -4.12
CA ARG A 304 -25.37 -7.20 -4.02
C ARG A 304 -25.02 -8.63 -4.42
N ASN A 305 -24.28 -8.79 -5.51
CA ASN A 305 -23.80 -10.09 -5.99
C ASN A 305 -22.94 -10.81 -4.96
N THR A 306 -21.98 -10.10 -4.36
CA THR A 306 -21.11 -10.67 -3.32
C THR A 306 -21.86 -11.04 -2.04
N LEU A 307 -22.89 -10.28 -1.64
CA LEU A 307 -23.70 -10.59 -0.45
C LEU A 307 -24.71 -11.71 -0.69
N GLN A 308 -25.28 -11.80 -1.90
CA GLN A 308 -26.33 -12.77 -2.26
C GLN A 308 -25.76 -14.06 -2.86
N GLY A 309 -24.46 -14.13 -3.14
CA GLY A 309 -23.84 -15.25 -3.84
C GLY A 309 -24.30 -15.37 -5.30
N THR A 310 -24.73 -14.26 -5.90
CA THR A 310 -25.14 -14.15 -7.31
C THR A 310 -23.99 -13.63 -8.18
N ALA A 311 -24.08 -13.79 -9.50
CA ALA A 311 -23.05 -13.36 -10.44
C ALA A 311 -23.64 -12.62 -11.65
N GLY A 312 -22.83 -11.71 -12.21
CA GLY A 312 -23.16 -10.95 -13.42
C GLY A 312 -24.11 -9.75 -13.19
N PRO A 313 -24.32 -8.93 -14.23
CA PRO A 313 -25.08 -7.68 -14.14
C PRO A 313 -26.59 -7.88 -13.89
N GLN A 314 -27.12 -9.07 -14.14
CA GLN A 314 -28.54 -9.38 -13.98
C GLN A 314 -28.85 -10.13 -12.66
N ASN A 315 -27.91 -10.18 -11.70
CA ASN A 315 -28.04 -10.94 -10.45
C ASN A 315 -28.41 -12.42 -10.71
N ARG A 316 -27.78 -13.05 -11.70
CA ARG A 316 -28.04 -14.45 -12.06
C ARG A 316 -27.41 -15.38 -11.03
N LEU A 317 -27.79 -16.66 -11.06
CA LEU A 317 -27.29 -17.68 -10.14
C LEU A 317 -25.76 -17.68 -10.11
N GLY A 318 -25.16 -17.48 -8.93
CA GLY A 318 -23.72 -17.58 -8.71
C GLY A 318 -23.35 -18.96 -8.16
N TYR A 319 -22.08 -19.12 -7.76
CA TYR A 319 -21.52 -20.43 -7.41
C TYR A 319 -22.29 -21.16 -6.30
N ASP A 320 -22.60 -20.47 -5.20
CA ASP A 320 -23.32 -21.08 -4.07
C ASP A 320 -24.74 -21.52 -4.46
N GLY A 321 -25.38 -20.73 -5.33
CA GLY A 321 -26.69 -21.07 -5.89
C GLY A 321 -26.62 -22.29 -6.81
N LEU A 322 -25.59 -22.37 -7.66
CA LEU A 322 -25.36 -23.51 -8.55
C LEU A 322 -25.08 -24.78 -7.76
N VAL A 323 -24.23 -24.74 -6.74
CA VAL A 323 -23.95 -25.90 -5.88
C VAL A 323 -25.23 -26.39 -5.21
N ARG A 324 -26.02 -25.47 -4.61
CA ARG A 324 -27.32 -25.83 -4.02
C ARG A 324 -28.29 -26.41 -5.04
N TRP A 325 -28.30 -25.88 -6.26
CA TRP A 325 -29.15 -26.38 -7.33
C TRP A 325 -28.73 -27.78 -7.79
N LEU A 326 -27.43 -28.03 -7.96
CA LEU A 326 -26.86 -29.35 -8.30
C LEU A 326 -27.05 -30.37 -7.18
N ASP A 327 -27.00 -29.95 -5.91
CA ASP A 327 -27.30 -30.83 -4.78
C ASP A 327 -28.80 -31.18 -4.71
N ALA A 328 -29.68 -30.33 -5.24
CA ALA A 328 -31.11 -30.59 -5.38
C ALA A 328 -31.48 -31.40 -6.63
N HIS A 329 -30.64 -31.35 -7.68
CA HIS A 329 -30.80 -32.05 -8.96
C HIS A 329 -29.58 -32.94 -9.22
N PRO A 330 -29.40 -34.03 -8.45
CA PRO A 330 -28.23 -34.90 -8.57
C PRO A 330 -28.12 -35.56 -9.96
N GLU A 331 -29.21 -35.70 -10.70
CA GLU A 331 -29.26 -36.20 -12.08
C GLU A 331 -28.50 -35.32 -13.09
N ASP A 332 -28.37 -34.03 -12.81
CA ASP A 332 -27.66 -33.07 -13.66
C ASP A 332 -26.18 -32.93 -13.26
N ARG A 333 -25.77 -33.62 -12.19
CA ARG A 333 -24.37 -33.66 -11.78
C ARG A 333 -23.62 -34.46 -12.84
N PRO A 334 -22.56 -33.92 -13.47
CA PRO A 334 -21.78 -34.70 -14.41
C PRO A 334 -21.26 -35.92 -13.65
N ASP A 335 -21.70 -37.11 -14.08
CA ASP A 335 -21.32 -38.35 -13.44
C ASP A 335 -19.80 -38.36 -13.33
N ALA A 336 -19.29 -38.36 -12.09
CA ALA A 336 -17.85 -38.35 -11.83
C ALA A 336 -17.14 -39.66 -12.25
N GLY A 337 -17.80 -40.48 -13.09
CA GLY A 337 -17.39 -41.81 -13.51
C GLY A 337 -17.51 -42.07 -15.02
N SER A 338 -17.61 -41.05 -15.87
CA SER A 338 -17.45 -41.22 -17.33
C SER A 338 -16.09 -40.70 -17.83
N GLU A 339 -15.01 -41.08 -17.14
CA GLU A 339 -13.64 -41.06 -17.69
C GLU A 339 -13.13 -42.49 -17.93
#